data_AF-A0A090RQE5-F1
#
_entry.id   AF-A0A090RQE5-F1
#
_cell.length_a   1.000
_cell.length_b   1.000
_cell.length_c   1.000
_cell.angle_alpha   90.00
_cell.angle_beta   90.00
_cell.angle_gamma   90.00
#
_symmetry.space_group_name_H-M   'P 1'
#
loop_
_entity.id
_entity.type
_entity.pdbx_description
1 polymer ?
#
loop_
_entity_poly.entity_id
_entity_poly.type
_entity_poly.pdbx_seq_one_letter_code
_entity_poly.pdbx_strand_id
1 'polypeptide(L)'
;MRNVDFSPLYRHAIGFDRLFNLAENSAKKPSSNGYPPYNIEQKDENNYRITMAVAGFAEDALTLTQNENMLIVSGEVKPSEHKPNYVYQGIAERNFERKFQLADYVTVKAASMENGLLHIDLVREVPEAMQPRKISISK
;
A
#
# COMPACT_ATOMS: atom_id res chain seq x y z
N MET A 1 17.02 -39.91 -20.23
CA MET A 1 16.72 -38.78 -19.32
C MET A 1 18.03 -38.19 -18.86
N ARG A 2 18.36 -36.97 -19.29
CA ARG A 2 19.55 -36.23 -18.83
C ARG A 2 19.06 -35.20 -17.82
N ASN A 3 19.41 -35.38 -16.54
CA ASN A 3 19.21 -34.35 -15.53
C ASN A 3 20.14 -33.18 -15.88
N VAL A 4 19.56 -32.05 -16.22
CA VAL A 4 20.29 -30.81 -16.42
C VAL A 4 20.52 -30.23 -15.02
N ASP A 5 21.78 -30.20 -14.61
CA ASP A 5 22.19 -29.62 -13.33
C ASP A 5 22.42 -28.11 -13.52
N PHE A 6 21.52 -27.32 -12.92
CA PHE A 6 21.53 -25.87 -12.98
C PHE A 6 22.34 -25.23 -11.84
N SER A 7 23.08 -26.01 -11.05
CA SER A 7 23.99 -25.55 -9.98
C SER A 7 24.89 -24.34 -10.36
N PRO A 8 25.36 -24.16 -11.62
CA PRO A 8 26.16 -22.99 -11.99
C PRO A 8 25.39 -21.65 -12.04
N LEU A 9 24.06 -21.67 -12.22
CA LEU A 9 23.25 -20.44 -12.24
C LEU A 9 23.06 -19.85 -10.84
N TYR A 10 23.23 -20.65 -9.78
CA TYR A 10 23.04 -20.21 -8.39
C TYR A 10 24.22 -19.40 -7.84
N ARG A 11 25.36 -19.32 -8.54
CA ARG A 11 26.57 -18.69 -8.01
C ARG A 11 26.69 -17.18 -8.31
N HIS A 12 25.75 -16.60 -9.07
CA HIS A 12 25.75 -15.18 -9.42
C HIS A 12 24.43 -14.44 -9.15
N ALA A 13 23.47 -15.06 -8.45
CA ALA A 13 22.17 -14.47 -8.22
C ALA A 13 22.03 -13.92 -6.79
N ILE A 14 22.77 -12.88 -6.45
CA ILE A 14 22.44 -12.07 -5.26
C ILE A 14 21.16 -11.31 -5.60
N GLY A 15 20.01 -11.73 -5.05
CA GLY A 15 18.73 -11.03 -5.19
C GLY A 15 17.59 -11.79 -5.87
N PHE A 16 17.80 -13.03 -6.34
CA PHE A 16 16.70 -13.85 -6.88
C PHE A 16 15.75 -14.39 -5.81
N ASP A 17 16.20 -14.47 -4.54
CA ASP A 17 15.34 -14.81 -3.40
C ASP A 17 14.19 -13.80 -3.24
N ARG A 18 14.40 -12.53 -3.60
CA ARG A 18 13.35 -11.49 -3.53
C ARG A 18 12.29 -11.69 -4.63
N LEU A 19 12.70 -12.15 -5.80
CA LEU A 19 11.80 -12.45 -6.92
C LEU A 19 10.95 -13.70 -6.64
N PHE A 20 11.56 -14.74 -6.05
CA PHE A 20 10.83 -15.93 -5.64
C PHE A 20 9.86 -15.65 -4.48
N ASN A 21 10.25 -14.85 -3.49
CA ASN A 21 9.35 -14.43 -2.41
C ASN A 21 8.18 -13.56 -2.92
N LEU A 22 8.39 -12.74 -3.96
CA LEU A 22 7.31 -11.99 -4.62
C LEU A 22 6.36 -12.91 -5.40
N ALA A 23 6.90 -13.89 -6.12
CA ALA A 23 6.11 -14.86 -6.87
C ALA A 23 5.28 -15.76 -5.93
N GLU A 24 5.86 -16.26 -4.84
CA GLU A 24 5.16 -17.12 -3.88
C GLU A 24 4.06 -16.36 -3.11
N ASN A 25 4.29 -15.08 -2.80
CA ASN A 25 3.27 -14.20 -2.20
C ASN A 25 2.13 -13.84 -3.17
N SER A 26 2.39 -13.84 -4.48
CA SER A 26 1.36 -13.60 -5.49
C SER A 26 0.44 -14.80 -5.73
N ALA A 27 0.93 -16.02 -5.50
CA ALA A 27 0.19 -17.26 -5.69
C ALA A 27 -0.72 -17.66 -4.50
N LYS A 28 -0.58 -17.03 -3.33
CA LYS A 28 -1.28 -17.38 -2.07
C LYS A 28 -2.47 -16.49 -1.70
N LYS A 29 -3.02 -15.65 -2.59
CA LYS A 29 -4.24 -14.87 -2.27
C LYS A 29 -5.48 -15.38 -2.99
N PRO A 30 -6.32 -16.19 -2.31
CA PRO A 30 -7.68 -16.43 -2.78
C PRO A 30 -8.49 -15.13 -2.68
N SER A 31 -8.90 -14.60 -3.82
CA SER A 31 -10.25 -14.05 -4.13
C SER A 31 -11.06 -13.29 -3.07
N SER A 32 -10.44 -12.63 -2.09
CA SER A 32 -11.06 -11.55 -1.32
C SER A 32 -10.72 -10.22 -2.00
N ASN A 33 -11.41 -9.98 -3.13
CA ASN A 33 -11.38 -8.77 -3.95
C ASN A 33 -11.08 -7.51 -3.13
N GLY A 34 -9.90 -6.89 -3.38
CA GLY A 34 -9.63 -5.45 -3.47
C GLY A 34 -10.35 -4.42 -2.59
N TYR A 35 -11.06 -4.79 -1.52
CA TYR A 35 -11.86 -3.90 -0.69
C TYR A 35 -11.07 -3.27 0.47
N PRO A 36 -11.21 -1.96 0.73
CA PRO A 36 -11.95 -1.03 -0.09
C PRO A 36 -11.18 -0.71 -1.39
N PRO A 37 -11.88 -0.52 -2.53
CA PRO A 37 -11.22 -0.20 -3.79
C PRO A 37 -10.53 1.15 -3.68
N TYR A 38 -9.42 1.31 -4.38
CA TYR A 38 -8.60 2.50 -4.30
C TYR A 38 -7.89 2.80 -5.62
N ASN A 39 -7.54 4.07 -5.79
CA ASN A 39 -6.70 4.59 -6.86
C ASN A 39 -5.42 5.19 -6.26
N ILE A 40 -4.32 5.15 -7.02
CA ILE A 40 -3.09 5.88 -6.70
C ILE A 40 -2.79 6.76 -7.91
N GLU A 41 -2.81 8.07 -7.69
CA GLU A 41 -2.53 9.10 -8.69
C GLU A 41 -1.14 9.69 -8.42
N GLN A 42 -0.33 9.83 -9.47
CA GLN A 42 0.86 10.66 -9.44
C GLN A 42 0.47 12.04 -10.01
N LYS A 43 0.46 13.07 -9.16
CA LYS A 43 0.10 14.44 -9.55
C LYS A 43 1.27 15.15 -10.22
N ASP A 44 2.48 14.93 -9.71
CA ASP A 44 3.73 15.39 -10.29
C ASP A 44 4.90 14.46 -9.89
N GLU A 45 6.15 14.86 -10.10
CA GLU A 45 7.31 14.04 -9.79
C GLU A 45 7.42 13.62 -8.31
N ASN A 46 6.95 14.47 -7.38
CA ASN A 46 7.10 14.27 -5.94
C ASN A 46 5.77 14.17 -5.19
N ASN A 47 4.63 14.47 -5.81
CA ASN A 47 3.32 14.45 -5.16
C ASN A 47 2.46 13.31 -5.69
N TYR A 48 1.89 12.55 -4.77
CA TYR A 48 0.99 11.44 -5.07
C TYR A 48 -0.29 11.57 -4.25
N ARG A 49 -1.38 10.94 -4.69
CA ARG A 49 -2.62 10.84 -3.93
C ARG A 49 -3.16 9.42 -3.98
N ILE A 50 -3.43 8.84 -2.81
CA ILE A 50 -4.24 7.64 -2.69
C ILE A 50 -5.69 8.07 -2.49
N THR A 51 -6.63 7.50 -3.24
CA THR A 51 -8.07 7.71 -3.04
C THR A 51 -8.74 6.38 -2.80
N MET A 52 -9.41 6.20 -1.65
CA MET A 52 -10.05 4.94 -1.26
C MET A 52 -11.55 5.13 -1.08
N ALA A 53 -12.37 4.21 -1.59
CA ALA A 53 -13.81 4.25 -1.35
C ALA A 53 -14.14 3.68 0.04
N VAL A 54 -14.47 4.55 0.99
CA VAL A 54 -14.75 4.21 2.40
C VAL A 54 -16.18 4.57 2.79
N ALA A 55 -17.10 4.59 1.82
CA ALA A 55 -18.50 4.86 2.06
C ALA A 55 -19.07 3.91 3.13
N GLY A 56 -19.76 4.48 4.12
CA GLY A 56 -20.28 3.74 5.28
C GLY A 56 -19.40 3.80 6.54
N PHE A 57 -18.18 4.36 6.45
CA PHE A 57 -17.36 4.68 7.62
C PHE A 57 -17.51 6.15 8.01
N ALA A 58 -17.59 6.41 9.31
CA ALA A 58 -17.40 7.73 9.87
C ALA A 58 -15.90 8.02 10.01
N GLU A 59 -15.51 9.30 10.09
CA GLU A 59 -14.11 9.69 10.22
C GLU A 59 -13.45 9.09 11.46
N ASP A 60 -14.17 9.03 12.58
CA ASP A 60 -13.71 8.48 13.84
C ASP A 60 -13.60 6.95 13.85
N ALA A 61 -14.13 6.29 12.81
CA ALA A 61 -14.02 4.85 12.61
C ALA A 61 -12.81 4.48 11.73
N LEU A 62 -12.10 5.46 11.17
CA LEU A 62 -10.93 5.27 10.32
C LEU A 62 -9.66 5.61 11.09
N THR A 63 -8.61 4.82 10.87
CA THR A 63 -7.28 5.08 11.43
C THR A 63 -6.25 4.99 10.32
N LEU A 64 -5.36 6.00 10.28
CA LEU A 64 -4.22 6.05 9.36
C LEU A 64 -2.94 6.11 10.17
N THR A 65 -2.07 5.13 9.97
CA THR A 65 -0.79 5.04 10.66
C THR A 65 0.32 4.83 9.64
N GLN A 66 1.32 5.71 9.65
CA GLN A 66 2.55 5.49 8.90
C GLN A 66 3.64 4.98 9.85
N ASN A 67 4.23 3.84 9.51
CA ASN A 67 5.42 3.31 10.17
C ASN A 67 6.50 3.08 9.12
N GLU A 68 7.60 3.84 9.19
CA GLU A 68 8.65 3.87 8.17
C GLU A 68 8.04 4.06 6.75
N ASN A 69 8.29 3.10 5.87
CA ASN A 69 7.81 3.04 4.50
C ASN A 69 6.45 2.32 4.36
N MET A 70 5.73 2.07 5.45
CA MET A 70 4.45 1.39 5.41
C MET A 70 3.33 2.30 5.92
N LEU A 71 2.38 2.61 5.04
CA LEU A 71 1.14 3.27 5.41
C LEU A 71 0.05 2.21 5.61
N ILE A 72 -0.55 2.22 6.79
CA ILE A 72 -1.65 1.34 7.17
C ILE A 72 -2.91 2.20 7.31
N VAL A 73 -3.96 1.81 6.58
CA VAL A 73 -5.29 2.41 6.66
C VAL A 73 -6.25 1.33 7.14
N SER A 74 -6.87 1.53 8.29
CA SER A 74 -7.87 0.62 8.84
C SER A 74 -9.20 1.31 9.05
N GLY A 75 -10.26 0.53 8.97
CA GLY A 75 -11.61 0.96 9.31
C GLY A 75 -12.32 -0.08 10.14
N GLU A 76 -12.93 0.34 11.23
CA GLU A 76 -13.67 -0.53 12.14
C GLU A 76 -15.17 -0.21 12.09
N VAL A 77 -15.97 -1.23 11.79
CA VAL A 77 -17.42 -1.13 11.89
C VAL A 77 -17.79 -1.24 13.36
N LYS A 78 -18.41 -0.19 13.89
CA LYS A 78 -18.93 -0.22 15.26
C LYS A 78 -20.04 -1.26 15.37
N PRO A 79 -20.02 -2.14 16.38
CA PRO A 79 -21.08 -3.11 16.58
C PRO A 79 -22.40 -2.38 16.86
N SER A 80 -23.40 -2.63 16.03
CA SER A 80 -24.77 -2.17 16.26
C SER A 80 -25.50 -3.17 17.16
N GLU A 81 -26.16 -2.68 18.21
CA GLU A 81 -27.05 -3.49 19.05
C GLU A 81 -28.29 -3.97 18.29
N HIS A 82 -28.67 -3.25 17.23
CA HIS A 82 -29.80 -3.59 16.38
C HIS A 82 -29.30 -4.11 15.04
N LYS A 83 -29.56 -5.40 14.76
CA LYS A 83 -29.33 -6.00 13.44
C LYS A 83 -30.56 -5.79 12.57
N PRO A 84 -30.46 -5.04 11.46
CA PRO A 84 -31.59 -4.86 10.56
C PRO A 84 -32.02 -6.18 9.95
N ASN A 85 -33.32 -6.34 9.72
CA ASN A 85 -33.82 -7.44 8.90
C ASN A 85 -33.71 -7.03 7.42
N TYR A 86 -32.61 -7.43 6.78
CA TYR A 86 -32.36 -7.11 5.38
C TYR A 86 -33.21 -7.97 4.44
N VAL A 87 -33.94 -7.33 3.52
CA VAL A 87 -34.54 -8.03 2.36
C VAL A 87 -33.44 -8.41 1.36
N TYR A 88 -32.44 -7.55 1.20
CA TYR A 88 -31.22 -7.78 0.44
C TYR A 88 -30.09 -6.91 1.01
N GLN A 89 -28.89 -7.46 1.17
CA GLN A 89 -27.73 -6.74 1.69
C GLN A 89 -26.58 -6.75 0.67
N GLY A 90 -26.49 -5.68 -0.13
CA GLY A 90 -25.43 -5.50 -1.13
C GLY A 90 -24.17 -4.81 -0.62
N ILE A 91 -24.22 -4.20 0.57
CA ILE A 91 -23.11 -3.47 1.18
C ILE A 91 -22.58 -4.29 2.35
N ALA A 92 -21.31 -4.70 2.25
CA ALA A 92 -20.66 -5.46 3.29
C ALA A 92 -20.16 -4.53 4.40
N GLU A 93 -20.76 -4.64 5.59
CA GLU A 93 -20.29 -4.03 6.82
C GLU A 93 -19.18 -4.89 7.42
N ARG A 94 -17.94 -4.66 6.98
CA ARG A 94 -16.77 -5.39 7.47
C ARG A 94 -15.64 -4.44 7.80
N ASN A 95 -14.92 -4.76 8.87
CA ASN A 95 -13.65 -4.13 9.16
C ASN A 95 -12.70 -4.35 7.98
N PHE A 96 -11.80 -3.39 7.76
CA PHE A 96 -10.75 -3.54 6.77
C PHE A 96 -9.42 -3.05 7.30
N GLU A 97 -8.36 -3.60 6.72
CA GLU A 97 -7.00 -3.13 6.86
C GLU A 97 -6.36 -3.12 5.47
N ARG A 98 -5.77 -1.99 5.09
CA ARG A 98 -5.06 -1.80 3.84
C ARG A 98 -3.66 -1.31 4.13
N LYS A 99 -2.69 -1.96 3.51
CA LYS A 99 -1.27 -1.62 3.64
C LYS A 99 -0.74 -1.16 2.30
N PHE A 100 -0.11 0.00 2.30
CA PHE A 100 0.58 0.57 1.15
C PHE A 100 2.07 0.60 1.48
N GLN A 101 2.86 -0.10 0.66
CA GLN A 101 4.30 0.03 0.70
C GLN A 101 4.67 1.32 -0.05
N LEU A 102 5.20 2.28 0.70
CA LEU A 102 5.69 3.55 0.19
C LEU A 102 7.14 3.43 -0.26
N ALA A 103 7.52 4.25 -1.23
CA ALA A 103 8.92 4.41 -1.60
C ALA A 103 9.68 5.17 -0.50
N ASP A 104 11.00 5.11 -0.55
CA ASP A 104 11.84 5.86 0.38
C ASP A 104 11.56 7.36 0.27
N TYR A 105 11.54 8.01 1.43
CA TYR A 105 11.30 9.45 1.58
C TYR A 105 9.89 9.92 1.20
N VAL A 106 8.93 9.01 1.06
CA VAL A 106 7.52 9.37 0.86
C VAL A 106 6.81 9.43 2.22
N THR A 107 6.17 10.56 2.52
CA THR A 107 5.44 10.80 3.77
C THR A 107 4.00 11.25 3.49
N VAL A 108 3.11 10.98 4.44
CA VAL A 108 1.74 11.52 4.40
C VAL A 108 1.77 13.00 4.75
N LYS A 109 1.30 13.84 3.83
CA LYS A 109 1.17 15.28 4.03
C LYS A 109 -0.19 15.67 4.60
N ALA A 110 -1.25 15.06 4.10
CA ALA A 110 -2.62 15.34 4.52
C ALA A 110 -3.53 14.14 4.25
N ALA A 111 -4.61 14.04 5.01
CA ALA A 111 -5.71 13.13 4.74
C ALA A 111 -7.03 13.88 4.90
N SER A 112 -8.00 13.61 4.02
CA SER A 112 -9.33 14.22 4.05
C SER A 112 -10.36 13.24 3.54
N MET A 113 -11.59 13.36 4.02
CA MET A 113 -12.71 12.54 3.57
C MET A 113 -13.76 13.42 2.89
N GLU A 114 -14.19 13.01 1.70
CA GLU A 114 -15.23 13.73 0.94
C GLU A 114 -16.09 12.72 0.17
N ASN A 115 -17.42 12.84 0.26
CA ASN A 115 -18.37 12.03 -0.51
C ASN A 115 -18.16 10.50 -0.39
N GLY A 116 -17.75 10.02 0.79
CA GLY A 116 -17.46 8.61 1.04
C GLY A 116 -16.13 8.13 0.44
N LEU A 117 -15.25 9.05 0.04
CA LEU A 117 -13.89 8.79 -0.40
C LEU A 117 -12.89 9.33 0.62
N LEU A 118 -11.85 8.56 0.91
CA LEU A 118 -10.69 8.99 1.68
C LEU A 118 -9.58 9.37 0.71
N HIS A 119 -9.17 10.63 0.72
CA HIS A 119 -8.03 11.16 -0.01
C HIS A 119 -6.82 11.29 0.91
N ILE A 120 -5.70 10.67 0.54
CA ILE A 120 -4.43 10.72 1.27
C ILE A 120 -3.40 11.33 0.33
N ASP A 121 -2.96 12.55 0.63
CA ASP A 121 -1.89 13.22 -0.11
C ASP A 121 -0.54 12.82 0.45
N LEU A 122 0.33 12.37 -0.45
CA LEU A 122 1.68 11.92 -0.17
C LEU A 122 2.68 12.85 -0.87
N VAL A 123 3.81 13.11 -0.21
CA VAL A 123 4.91 13.89 -0.77
C VAL A 123 6.22 13.13 -0.63
N ARG A 124 7.07 13.19 -1.66
CA ARG A 124 8.43 12.68 -1.65
C ARG A 124 9.40 13.79 -1.31
N GLU A 125 10.02 13.70 -0.14
CA GLU A 125 10.98 14.69 0.37
C GLU A 125 12.38 14.09 0.42
N VAL A 126 13.12 14.15 -0.69
CA VAL A 126 14.51 13.65 -0.72
C VAL A 126 15.40 14.63 0.06
N PRO A 127 16.11 14.18 1.12
CA PRO A 127 16.99 15.06 1.88
C PRO A 127 18.07 15.67 0.98
N GLU A 128 18.33 16.97 1.13
CA GLU A 128 19.34 17.71 0.35
C GLU A 128 20.74 17.07 0.48
N ALA A 129 21.05 16.49 1.63
CA ALA A 129 22.30 15.79 1.90
C ALA A 129 22.56 14.57 0.99
N MET A 130 21.51 14.01 0.38
CA MET A 130 21.57 12.89 -0.57
C MET A 130 21.57 13.34 -2.04
N GLN A 131 21.52 14.65 -2.30
CA GLN A 131 21.75 15.12 -3.66
C GLN A 131 23.15 14.68 -4.13
N PRO A 132 23.26 14.17 -5.36
CA PRO A 132 24.52 13.67 -5.89
C PRO A 132 25.57 14.79 -5.87
N ARG A 133 26.64 14.57 -5.10
CA ARG A 133 27.75 15.52 -4.98
C ARG A 133 28.78 15.21 -6.05
N LYS A 134 29.23 16.22 -6.78
CA LYS A 134 30.32 16.08 -7.75
C LYS A 134 31.62 15.88 -6.97
N ILE A 135 32.27 14.71 -7.12
CA ILE A 135 33.59 14.44 -6.56
C ILE A 135 34.63 14.79 -7.62
N SER A 136 35.51 15.74 -7.34
CA SER A 136 36.66 16.03 -8.21
C SER A 136 37.73 14.95 -8.03
N ILE A 137 38.21 14.39 -9.15
CA ILE A 137 39.36 13.48 -9.14
C ILE A 137 40.63 14.33 -9.11
N SER A 138 41.43 14.23 -8.05
CA SER A 138 42.77 14.84 -7.97
C SER A 138 43.81 13.94 -8.63
N LYS A 139 44.82 14.56 -9.25
CA LYS A 139 45.97 13.89 -9.87
C LYS A 139 47.11 13.73 -8.87
#